data_AF-A0A978VT09-F1
#
_entry.id   AF-A0A978VT09-F1
#
_cell.length_a   1.000
_cell.length_b   1.000
_cell.length_c   1.000
_cell.angle_alpha   90.00
_cell.angle_beta   90.00
_cell.angle_gamma   90.00
#
_symmetry.space_group_name_H-M   'P 1'
#
loop_
_entity.id
_entity.type
_entity.pdbx_description
1 polymer ?
#
loop_
_entity_poly.entity_id
_entity_poly.type
_entity_poly.pdbx_seq_one_letter_code
_entity_poly.pdbx_strand_id
1 'polypeptide(L)' 'MNAVLEFVNVVKAKQQLVAGMLYYITLEAIDGGQKKVYETKVWVKAWEKFKEVEEFKLCDAPSDSTTITTTATTTSA' A
#
# COMPACT_ATOMS: atom_id res chain seq x y z
N MET A 1 -7.39 -1.95 -18.92
CA MET A 1 -6.07 -2.34 -19.47
C MET A 1 -5.33 -3.05 -18.36
N ASN A 2 -4.74 -4.22 -18.64
CA ASN A 2 -3.91 -4.92 -17.67
C ASN A 2 -2.47 -4.48 -17.90
N ALA A 3 -1.76 -4.10 -16.83
CA ALA A 3 -0.35 -3.73 -16.90
C ALA A 3 0.53 -4.96 -16.67
N VAL A 4 1.70 -4.99 -17.33
CA VAL A 4 2.76 -5.97 -17.04
C VAL A 4 3.83 -5.23 -16.27
N LEU A 5 4.00 -5.61 -15.00
CA LEU A 5 5.02 -5.05 -14.13
C LEU A 5 6.16 -6.05 -13.98
N GLU A 6 7.37 -5.63 -14.28
CA GLU A 6 8.58 -6.41 -14.02
C GLU A 6 9.21 -5.93 -12.73
N PHE A 7 9.21 -6.78 -11.71
CA PHE A 7 9.79 -6.44 -10.40
C PHE A 7 11.29 -6.19 -10.50
N VAL A 8 11.77 -5.12 -9.84
CA VAL A 8 13.19 -4.78 -9.77
C VAL A 8 13.73 -4.97 -8.35
N ASN A 9 13.21 -4.24 -7.37
CA ASN A 9 13.66 -4.33 -5.98
C ASN A 9 12.59 -3.84 -4.99
N VAL A 10 12.82 -4.09 -3.69
CA VAL A 10 12.09 -3.46 -2.60
C VAL A 10 12.92 -2.31 -2.06
N VAL A 11 12.37 -1.10 -2.06
CA VAL A 11 13.00 0.13 -1.56
C VAL A 11 12.79 0.28 -0.07
N LYS A 12 11.61 -0.13 0.43
CA LYS A 12 11.24 0.01 1.83
C LYS A 12 10.20 -1.05 2.20
N ALA A 13 10.30 -1.56 3.41
CA ALA A 13 9.28 -2.42 3.98
C ALA A 13 9.04 -2.05 5.45
N LYS A 14 7.78 -2.04 5.85
CA LYS A 14 7.35 -1.96 7.25
C LYS A 14 6.32 -3.04 7.52
N GLN A 15 6.27 -3.49 8.76
CA GLN A 15 5.32 -4.50 9.23
C GLN A 15 4.50 -3.90 10.36
N GLN A 16 3.22 -4.22 10.38
CA GLN A 16 2.32 -3.83 11.47
C GLN A 16 1.51 -5.05 11.91
N LEU A 17 1.49 -5.30 13.22
CA LEU A 17 0.63 -6.31 13.82
C LEU A 17 -0.81 -5.76 13.87
N VAL A 18 -1.73 -6.51 13.28
CA VAL A 18 -3.18 -6.27 13.32
C VAL A 18 -3.85 -7.60 13.69
N ALA A 19 -5.07 -7.87 13.21
CA ALA A 19 -5.60 -9.23 13.13
C ALA A 19 -4.87 -10.05 12.03
N GLY A 20 -3.53 -10.06 12.07
CA GLY A 20 -2.64 -10.58 11.04
C GLY A 20 -1.36 -9.73 10.98
N MET A 21 -0.64 -9.82 9.88
CA MET A 21 0.48 -8.93 9.58
C MET A 21 0.11 -8.09 8.36
N LEU A 22 0.12 -6.76 8.52
CA LEU A 22 -0.04 -5.81 7.43
C LEU A 22 1.35 -5.32 7.01
N TYR A 23 1.71 -5.57 5.76
CA TYR A 23 2.99 -5.17 5.18
C TYR A 23 2.79 -3.92 4.33
N TYR A 24 3.57 -2.88 4.62
CA TYR A 24 3.67 -1.69 3.79
C TYR A 24 4.97 -1.78 3.02
N ILE A 25 4.89 -1.99 1.71
CA ILE A 25 6.04 -2.26 0.86
C ILE A 25 6.11 -1.16 -0.19
N THR A 26 7.27 -0.53 -0.33
CA THR A 26 7.61 0.34 -1.44
C THR A 26 8.54 -0.45 -2.36
N LEU A 27 8.17 -0.65 -3.62
CA LEU A 27 8.92 -1.45 -4.58
C LEU A 27 9.19 -0.69 -5.87
N GLU A 28 10.33 -0.96 -6.52
CA GLU A 28 10.57 -0.54 -7.90
C GLU A 28 10.12 -1.64 -8.86
N ALA A 29 9.44 -1.24 -9.93
CA ALA A 29 9.11 -2.12 -11.05
C ALA A 29 9.25 -1.38 -12.38
N ILE A 30 9.50 -2.12 -13.45
CA ILE A 30 9.47 -1.60 -14.82
C ILE A 30 8.05 -1.75 -15.35
N ASP A 31 7.47 -0.65 -15.80
CA ASP A 31 6.13 -0.55 -16.40
C ASP A 31 6.26 0.14 -17.76
N GLY A 32 6.05 -0.62 -18.84
CA GLY A 32 6.21 -0.12 -20.21
C GLY A 32 7.63 0.35 -20.53
N GLY A 33 8.65 -0.35 -20.00
CA GLY A 33 10.07 -0.02 -20.19
C GLY A 33 10.59 1.12 -19.31
N GLN A 34 9.74 1.71 -18.45
CA GLN A 34 10.12 2.77 -17.52
C GLN A 34 10.12 2.26 -16.10
N LYS A 35 11.20 2.52 -15.36
CA LYS A 35 11.26 2.21 -13.93
C LYS A 35 10.37 3.17 -13.16
N LYS A 36 9.48 2.63 -12.32
CA LYS A 36 8.54 3.33 -11.47
C LYS A 36 8.58 2.77 -10.06
N VAL A 37 8.21 3.58 -9.07
CA VAL A 37 8.10 3.17 -7.67
C VAL A 37 6.62 3.01 -7.32
N TYR A 38 6.27 1.95 -6.63
CA TYR A 38 4.91 1.67 -6.17
C TYR A 38 4.89 1.50 -4.66
N GLU A 39 3.84 1.99 -4.03
CA GLU A 39 3.50 1.66 -2.65
C GLU A 39 2.37 0.63 -2.64
N THR A 40 2.54 -0.43 -1.85
CA THR A 40 1.54 -1.47 -1.68
C THR A 40 1.34 -1.83 -0.22
N LYS A 41 0.09 -2.16 0.11
CA LYS A 41 -0.31 -2.73 1.40
C LYS A 41 -0.77 -4.16 1.17
N VAL A 42 -0.16 -5.10 1.87
CA VAL A 42 -0.50 -6.53 1.78
C VAL A 42 -0.88 -7.04 3.16
N TRP A 43 -2.11 -7.53 3.31
CA TRP A 43 -2.56 -8.14 4.56
C TRP A 43 -2.41 -9.65 4.50
N VAL A 44 -1.70 -10.20 5.47
CA VAL A 44 -1.43 -11.63 5.59
C VAL A 44 -1.98 -12.16 6.90
N LYS A 45 -2.78 -13.22 6.82
CA LYS A 45 -3.20 -14.02 7.98
C LYS A 45 -2.68 -15.44 7.78
N ALA A 46 -1.49 -15.71 8.33
CA ALA A 46 -0.77 -16.95 8.09
C ALA A 46 -1.57 -18.20 8.53
N TRP A 47 -2.34 -18.08 9.61
CA TRP A 47 -3.20 -19.16 10.12
C TRP A 47 -4.38 -19.49 9.19
N GLU A 48 -4.83 -18.53 8.40
CA GLU A 48 -5.90 -18.71 7.40
C GLU A 48 -5.37 -19.00 5.99
N LYS A 49 -4.04 -19.06 5.81
CA LYS A 49 -3.38 -19.07 4.49
C LYS A 49 -3.86 -17.93 3.58
N PHE A 50 -4.26 -16.81 4.18
CA PHE A 50 -4.82 -15.66 3.49
C PHE A 50 -3.75 -14.61 3.22
N LYS A 51 -3.78 -14.06 2.01
CA LYS A 51 -2.97 -12.93 1.56
C LYS A 51 -3.79 -12.11 0.57
N GLU A 52 -3.94 -10.82 0.84
CA GLU A 52 -4.70 -9.89 0.00
C GLU A 52 -3.93 -8.58 -0.16
N VAL A 53 -4.03 -7.98 -1.36
CA VAL A 53 -3.48 -6.66 -1.64
C VAL A 53 -4.58 -5.64 -1.34
N GLU A 54 -4.42 -4.91 -0.25
CA GLU A 54 -5.36 -3.87 0.19
C GLU A 54 -5.20 -2.59 -0.65
N GLU A 55 -3.97 -2.28 -1.05
CA GLU A 55 -3.66 -1.09 -1.83
C GLU A 55 -2.46 -1.37 -2.75
N PHE A 56 -2.52 -0.85 -3.97
CA PHE A 56 -1.41 -0.84 -4.91
C PHE A 56 -1.46 0.45 -5.71
N LYS A 57 -0.51 1.35 -5.47
CA LYS A 57 -0.50 2.68 -6.10
C LYS A 57 0.88 3.05 -6.62
N LEU A 58 0.89 3.82 -7.70
CA LEU A 58 2.09 4.47 -8.19
C LEU A 58 2.51 5.56 -7.18
N CYS A 59 3.77 5.55 -6.80
CA CYS A 59 4.37 6.53 -5.91
C CYS A 59 4.93 7.68 -6.77
N ASP A 60 4.06 8.59 -7.20
CA ASP A 60 4.50 9.84 -7.83
C ASP A 60 5.09 10.76 -6.73
N ALA A 61 6.28 11.33 -6.96
CA ALA A 61 6.88 12.29 -6.03
C ALA A 61 5.96 13.53 -5.82
N PRO A 62 6.08 14.21 -4.67
CA PRO A 62 4.97 14.45 -3.77
C PRO A 62 3.88 15.33 -4.41
N SER A 63 2.69 14.78 -4.59
CA SER A 63 1.48 15.60 -4.57
C SER A 63 0.93 15.57 -3.15
N ASP A 64 1.12 16.67 -2.42
CA ASP A 64 0.44 16.94 -1.15
C ASP A 64 -1.03 16.55 -1.26
N SER A 65 -1.44 15.50 -0.57
CA SER A 65 -2.85 15.20 -0.30
C SER A 65 -3.04 15.24 1.19
N THR A 66 -3.03 16.47 1.72
CA THR A 66 -3.65 16.78 3.00
C THR A 66 -5.16 16.83 2.82
N THR A 67 -5.87 16.31 3.83
CA THR A 67 -7.28 16.53 4.20
C THR A 67 -8.24 15.40 3.85
N ILE A 68 -8.58 14.61 4.88
CA ILE A 68 -9.99 14.54 5.27
C ILE A 68 -10.09 14.91 6.75
N THR A 69 -10.56 16.14 6.99
CA THR A 69 -11.23 16.53 8.23
C THR A 69 -12.52 15.73 8.33
N THR A 70 -12.73 15.03 9.44
CA THR A 70 -14.09 14.66 9.85
C THR A 70 -14.24 14.96 11.34
N THR A 71 -14.75 16.15 11.58
CA THR A 71 -15.48 16.52 12.79
C THR A 71 -16.62 15.51 13.00
N ALA A 72 -16.63 14.85 14.14
CA ALA A 72 -17.84 14.21 14.67
C ALA A 72 -17.98 14.63 16.14
N THR A 73 -18.67 15.76 16.35
CA THR A 73 -19.37 16.05 17.60
C THR A 73 -20.47 15.01 17.73
N THR A 74 -20.54 14.26 18.83
CA THR A 74 -21.78 13.60 19.24
C THR A 74 -21.93 13.71 20.76
N THR A 75 -23.04 14.34 21.10
CA THR A 75 -23.57 14.71 22.41
C THR A 75 -24.26 13.53 23.11
N SER A 76 -24.39 13.65 24.45
CA SER A 76 -25.27 12.91 25.38
C SER A 76 -24.71 11.62 25.98
N ALA A 77 -24.84 11.34 27.28
CA ALA A 77 -25.82 11.80 28.28
C ALA A 77 -25.17 12.15 29.64
#